data_AF-A0AAV7DC65-F1
#
_entry.id   AF-A0AAV7DC65-F1
#
_cell.length_a   1.000
_cell.length_b   1.000
_cell.length_c   1.000
_cell.angle_alpha   90.00
_cell.angle_beta   90.00
_cell.angle_gamma   90.00
#
_symmetry.space_group_name_H-M   'P 1'
#
loop_
_entity.id
_entity.type
_entity.pdbx_description
1 polymer ?
#
loop_
_entity_poly.entity_id
_entity_poly.type
_entity_poly.pdbx_seq_one_letter_code
_entity_poly.pdbx_strand_id
1 'polypeptide(L)'
;MRFLTSLWKIIRTPLPTTFSGNVSNKIWRLSGAISERGYANGTQYEEPRPISRYPVPYKKDLPYDIVELMEEVEKKSGFLPNVFKVMAHRPNEFRAFFAYYAVIMDKENGNLSKADKELIIVATSANNKCPYCVTAHGALHRIYSKKKTLADQVTINPELADLSPRDRAMLEFALAVAKPENITEEHFSQLEKHGFDREDAWDIAMVTAFFAMANRIAHLTDMRPNEEFYTLGRLPKEKSKESK
;
A
#
# COMPACT_ATOMS: atom_id res chain seq x y z
N MET A 1 -16.10 6.02 12.81
CA MET A 1 -17.16 6.99 12.46
C MET A 1 -16.71 8.29 11.77
N ARG A 2 -15.44 8.75 11.82
CA ARG A 2 -15.00 10.01 11.12
C ARG A 2 -14.12 9.83 9.87
N PHE A 3 -13.88 8.59 9.41
CA PHE A 3 -13.10 8.33 8.18
C PHE A 3 -13.97 8.39 6.90
N LEU A 4 -15.29 8.19 7.05
CA LEU A 4 -16.22 7.97 5.94
C LEU A 4 -16.66 9.26 5.24
N THR A 5 -16.62 10.41 5.91
CA THR A 5 -17.17 11.66 5.38
C THR A 5 -16.26 12.40 4.39
N SER A 6 -14.93 12.26 4.50
CA SER A 6 -13.99 12.94 3.58
C SER A 6 -13.86 12.23 2.25
N LEU A 7 -13.77 10.90 2.24
CA LEU A 7 -13.70 10.12 0.99
C LEU A 7 -14.98 10.19 0.16
N TRP A 8 -16.14 10.30 0.82
CA TRP A 8 -17.43 10.46 0.13
C TRP A 8 -17.55 11.77 -0.67
N LYS A 9 -16.84 12.84 -0.28
CA LYS A 9 -16.80 14.09 -1.07
C LYS A 9 -16.00 13.94 -2.37
N ILE A 10 -14.93 13.14 -2.34
CA ILE A 10 -14.07 12.89 -3.51
C ILE A 10 -14.83 12.11 -4.59
N ILE A 11 -15.64 11.12 -4.17
CA ILE A 11 -16.44 10.26 -5.07
C ILE A 11 -17.52 11.03 -5.86
N ARG A 12 -17.97 12.20 -5.37
CA ARG A 12 -19.04 12.99 -5.99
C ARG A 12 -18.59 14.05 -7.00
N THR A 13 -17.28 14.21 -7.23
CA THR A 13 -16.84 15.10 -8.32
C THR A 13 -16.97 14.36 -9.66
N PRO A 14 -17.86 14.80 -10.58
CA PRO A 14 -17.99 14.15 -11.88
C PRO A 14 -16.68 14.29 -12.65
N LEU A 15 -16.26 13.21 -13.31
CA LEU A 15 -15.15 13.24 -14.26
C LEU A 15 -15.49 14.26 -15.37
N PRO A 16 -14.63 15.26 -15.65
CA PRO A 16 -14.87 16.17 -16.76
C PRO A 16 -14.82 15.39 -18.07
N THR A 17 -15.88 15.51 -18.88
CA THR A 17 -16.13 14.78 -20.14
C THR A 17 -15.50 15.42 -21.37
N THR A 18 -14.44 16.23 -21.24
CA THR A 18 -13.83 16.90 -22.38
C THR A 18 -12.32 16.64 -22.43
N PHE A 19 -11.94 15.71 -23.30
CA PHE A 19 -10.55 15.50 -23.69
C PHE A 19 -10.31 16.30 -24.99
N SER A 20 -9.74 17.49 -24.86
CA SER A 20 -9.14 18.23 -25.97
C SER A 20 -7.96 19.02 -25.43
N GLY A 21 -6.75 18.60 -25.80
CA GLY A 21 -5.51 19.24 -25.36
C GLY A 21 -4.30 18.56 -25.96
N ASN A 22 -3.87 19.06 -27.12
CA ASN A 22 -2.62 18.73 -27.80
C ASN A 22 -1.42 18.84 -26.84
N VAL A 23 -0.61 17.79 -26.75
CA VAL A 23 0.74 17.87 -26.16
C VAL A 23 1.76 17.65 -27.27
N SER A 24 2.45 18.73 -27.62
CA SER A 24 3.55 18.75 -28.57
C SER A 24 4.77 18.02 -28.00
N ASN A 25 5.30 17.09 -28.78
CA ASN A 25 6.55 16.37 -28.52
C ASN A 25 7.76 17.32 -28.61
N LYS A 26 8.65 17.29 -27.61
CA LYS A 26 10.05 17.65 -27.82
C LYS A 26 11.00 16.66 -27.14
N ILE A 27 11.60 15.87 -28.03
CA ILE A 27 12.74 14.97 -27.87
C ILE A 27 13.98 15.79 -27.52
N TRP A 28 14.79 15.30 -26.56
CA TRP A 28 16.22 15.62 -26.51
C TRP A 28 17.04 14.33 -26.41
N ARG A 29 18.04 14.26 -27.29
CA ARG A 29 18.97 13.14 -27.50
C ARG A 29 20.18 13.21 -26.57
N LEU A 30 20.60 12.00 -26.17
CA LEU A 30 21.90 11.50 -25.67
C LEU A 30 23.16 12.36 -25.90
N SER A 31 24.08 12.40 -24.93
CA SER A 31 25.36 11.61 -24.95
C SER A 31 26.37 12.03 -23.85
N GLY A 32 27.14 11.04 -23.36
CA GLY A 32 28.45 11.18 -22.68
C GLY A 32 28.41 10.92 -21.18
N ALA A 33 29.30 10.14 -20.54
CA ALA A 33 30.44 9.34 -20.96
C ALA A 33 30.69 8.28 -19.86
N ILE A 34 31.26 7.13 -20.23
CA ILE A 34 31.75 6.12 -19.28
C ILE A 34 33.01 6.70 -18.62
N SER A 35 33.06 6.80 -17.29
CA SER A 35 34.31 7.02 -16.55
C SER A 35 34.54 5.91 -15.53
N GLU A 36 35.81 5.56 -15.42
CA GLU A 36 36.40 4.41 -14.76
C GLU A 36 36.21 4.38 -13.23
N ARG A 37 36.29 3.16 -12.67
CA ARG A 37 36.23 2.88 -11.24
C ARG A 37 37.45 3.48 -10.53
N GLY A 38 37.20 4.49 -9.68
CA GLY A 38 38.10 4.87 -8.60
C GLY A 38 37.48 4.48 -7.26
N TYR A 39 38.11 3.58 -6.50
CA TYR A 39 37.81 3.37 -5.09
C TYR A 39 38.36 4.55 -4.29
N ALA A 40 37.53 5.55 -4.04
CA ALA A 40 37.85 6.66 -3.14
C ALA A 40 36.98 6.55 -1.88
N ASN A 41 37.63 6.27 -0.75
CA ASN A 41 37.05 6.44 0.59
C ASN A 41 36.72 7.92 0.80
N GLY A 42 35.45 8.26 0.68
CA GLY A 42 34.86 9.48 1.19
C GLY A 42 33.44 9.14 1.57
N THR A 43 33.01 9.49 2.78
CA THR A 43 31.59 9.48 3.14
C THR A 43 30.90 10.54 2.29
N GLN A 44 30.57 10.19 1.04
CA GLN A 44 29.57 10.89 0.28
C GLN A 44 28.29 10.73 1.09
N TYR A 45 27.77 11.83 1.63
CA TYR A 45 26.36 11.87 2.00
C TYR A 45 25.62 11.61 0.69
N GLU A 46 25.22 10.36 0.46
CA GLU A 46 24.36 9.99 -0.66
C GLU A 46 23.17 10.94 -0.61
N GLU A 47 23.03 11.79 -1.62
CA GLU A 47 21.84 12.60 -1.86
C GLU A 47 20.62 11.71 -1.60
N PRO A 48 19.67 12.14 -0.74
CA PRO A 48 18.56 11.29 -0.33
C PRO A 48 17.84 10.80 -1.57
N ARG A 49 17.94 9.51 -1.73
CA ARG A 49 17.58 8.79 -2.93
C ARG A 49 16.10 9.10 -3.24
N PRO A 50 15.70 9.50 -4.47
CA PRO A 50 14.36 10.05 -4.75
C PRO A 50 13.23 9.05 -4.49
N ILE A 51 12.09 9.49 -3.95
CA ILE A 51 10.98 8.60 -3.54
C ILE A 51 10.19 7.96 -4.69
N SER A 52 10.45 8.40 -5.93
CA SER A 52 9.81 7.91 -7.16
C SER A 52 10.70 8.18 -8.38
N ARG A 53 10.55 7.34 -9.43
CA ARG A 53 11.09 7.57 -10.79
C ARG A 53 10.38 8.69 -11.53
N TYR A 54 9.11 8.94 -11.19
CA TYR A 54 8.28 9.97 -11.82
C TYR A 54 8.27 11.26 -10.99
N PRO A 55 8.05 12.43 -11.62
CA PRO A 55 7.97 13.70 -10.91
C PRO A 55 6.90 13.68 -9.80
N VAL A 56 7.30 14.06 -8.59
CA VAL A 56 6.40 14.29 -7.47
C VAL A 56 5.97 15.76 -7.51
N PRO A 57 4.67 16.06 -7.77
CA PRO A 57 4.21 17.44 -7.90
C PRO A 57 4.29 18.19 -6.57
N TYR A 58 4.51 19.50 -6.64
CA TYR A 58 4.42 20.35 -5.45
C TYR A 58 2.97 20.46 -4.99
N LYS A 59 2.77 20.48 -3.68
CA LYS A 59 1.43 20.56 -3.05
C LYS A 59 0.60 21.75 -3.54
N LYS A 60 1.23 22.90 -3.82
CA LYS A 60 0.57 24.12 -4.35
C LYS A 60 -0.02 23.94 -5.75
N ASP A 61 0.48 22.98 -6.52
CA ASP A 61 0.08 22.72 -7.90
C ASP A 61 -0.98 21.60 -7.98
N LEU A 62 -1.40 21.06 -6.83
CA LEU A 62 -2.38 19.98 -6.74
C LEU A 62 -3.81 20.51 -6.54
N PRO A 63 -4.82 19.79 -7.04
CA PRO A 63 -6.22 20.06 -6.72
C PRO A 63 -6.49 20.07 -5.20
N TYR A 64 -7.38 20.97 -4.76
CA TYR A 64 -7.69 21.19 -3.35
C TYR A 64 -8.10 19.90 -2.60
N ASP A 65 -8.94 19.07 -3.22
CA ASP A 65 -9.45 17.82 -2.62
C ASP A 65 -8.35 16.80 -2.32
N ILE A 66 -7.31 16.74 -3.18
CA ILE A 66 -6.14 15.88 -2.98
C ILE A 66 -5.29 16.41 -1.83
N VAL A 67 -5.09 17.73 -1.79
CA VAL A 67 -4.33 18.40 -0.73
C VAL A 67 -5.01 18.20 0.63
N GLU A 68 -6.33 18.39 0.70
CA GLU A 68 -7.13 18.19 1.90
C GLU A 68 -7.01 16.75 2.43
N LEU A 69 -7.11 15.74 1.54
CA LEU A 69 -6.92 14.34 1.93
C LEU A 69 -5.50 14.07 2.47
N MET A 70 -4.47 14.60 1.81
CA MET A 70 -3.08 14.43 2.26
C MET A 70 -2.87 15.03 3.66
N GLU A 71 -3.37 16.23 3.91
CA GLU A 71 -3.27 16.90 5.22
C GLU A 71 -4.00 16.13 6.30
N GLU A 72 -5.19 15.60 6.00
CA GLU A 72 -5.95 14.79 6.94
C GLU A 72 -5.19 13.51 7.32
N VAL A 73 -4.58 12.83 6.35
CA VAL A 73 -3.77 11.62 6.57
C VAL A 73 -2.52 11.94 7.38
N GLU A 74 -1.80 12.99 7.01
CA GLU A 74 -0.58 13.43 7.70
C GLU A 74 -0.87 13.79 9.16
N LYS A 75 -1.94 14.53 9.41
CA LYS A 75 -2.38 14.87 10.78
C LYS A 75 -2.70 13.63 11.63
N LYS A 76 -3.31 12.60 11.04
CA LYS A 76 -3.72 11.38 11.77
C LYS A 76 -2.56 10.42 12.03
N SER A 77 -1.68 10.27 11.05
CA SER A 77 -0.59 9.28 11.10
C SER A 77 0.74 9.86 11.58
N GLY A 78 0.88 11.19 11.61
CA GLY A 78 2.09 11.90 12.01
C GLY A 78 3.07 12.13 10.86
N PHE A 79 2.82 11.58 9.67
CA PHE A 79 3.60 11.75 8.46
C PHE A 79 2.74 11.45 7.22
N LEU A 80 3.10 11.93 6.03
CA LEU A 80 2.38 11.58 4.79
C LEU A 80 3.02 10.37 4.09
N PRO A 81 2.33 9.22 3.96
CA PRO A 81 2.85 8.07 3.21
C PRO A 81 3.16 8.43 1.77
N ASN A 82 4.32 8.00 1.26
CA ASN A 82 4.82 8.41 -0.04
C ASN A 82 3.90 8.00 -1.20
N VAL A 83 3.10 6.94 -1.08
CA VAL A 83 2.07 6.58 -2.08
C VAL A 83 1.15 7.75 -2.42
N PHE A 84 0.79 8.60 -1.46
CA PHE A 84 -0.03 9.78 -1.73
C PHE A 84 0.72 10.76 -2.64
N LYS A 85 1.98 11.07 -2.29
CA LYS A 85 2.83 12.01 -3.04
C LYS A 85 3.09 11.50 -4.47
N VAL A 86 3.36 10.21 -4.61
CA VAL A 86 3.68 9.58 -5.90
C VAL A 86 2.44 9.49 -6.80
N MET A 87 1.31 9.01 -6.28
CA MET A 87 0.08 8.90 -7.07
C MET A 87 -0.46 10.26 -7.49
N ALA A 88 -0.17 11.33 -6.74
CA ALA A 88 -0.60 12.68 -7.08
C ALA A 88 0.00 13.20 -8.40
N HIS A 89 1.04 12.56 -8.95
CA HIS A 89 1.50 12.78 -10.33
C HIS A 89 0.35 12.70 -11.34
N ARG A 90 -0.65 11.83 -11.09
CA ARG A 90 -1.85 11.65 -11.92
C ARG A 90 -3.11 11.80 -11.05
N PRO A 91 -3.66 13.03 -10.90
CA PRO A 91 -4.77 13.31 -9.99
C PRO A 91 -6.01 12.42 -10.16
N ASN A 92 -6.39 12.07 -11.39
CA ASN A 92 -7.56 11.21 -11.63
C ASN A 92 -7.30 9.76 -11.22
N GLU A 93 -6.10 9.24 -11.48
CA GLU A 93 -5.67 7.91 -11.05
C GLU A 93 -5.55 7.85 -9.51
N PHE A 94 -5.01 8.91 -8.88
CA PHE A 94 -5.00 9.08 -7.42
C PHE A 94 -6.41 8.93 -6.83
N ARG A 95 -7.40 9.66 -7.37
CA ARG A 95 -8.78 9.63 -6.87
C ARG A 95 -9.37 8.23 -6.99
N ALA A 96 -9.24 7.60 -8.16
CA ALA A 96 -9.74 6.25 -8.37
C ALA A 96 -9.06 5.23 -7.45
N PHE A 97 -7.74 5.32 -7.30
CA PHE A 97 -6.95 4.45 -6.44
C PHE A 97 -7.41 4.53 -4.98
N PHE A 98 -7.50 5.74 -4.41
CA PHE A 98 -7.87 5.90 -3.00
C PHE A 98 -9.36 5.69 -2.75
N ALA A 99 -10.24 5.96 -3.72
CA ALA A 99 -11.64 5.60 -3.63
C ALA A 99 -11.81 4.07 -3.55
N TYR A 100 -11.11 3.33 -4.42
CA TYR A 100 -11.17 1.87 -4.40
C TYR A 100 -10.54 1.29 -3.13
N TYR A 101 -9.38 1.82 -2.72
CA TYR A 101 -8.73 1.46 -1.45
C TYR A 101 -9.68 1.61 -0.26
N ALA A 102 -10.42 2.71 -0.16
CA ALA A 102 -11.35 2.93 0.94
C ALA A 102 -12.50 1.92 0.95
N VAL A 103 -13.04 1.57 -0.22
CA VAL A 103 -14.10 0.56 -0.35
C VAL A 103 -13.64 -0.79 0.19
N ILE A 104 -12.43 -1.24 -0.18
CA ILE A 104 -11.93 -2.56 0.23
C ILE A 104 -11.45 -2.56 1.70
N MET A 105 -10.77 -1.51 2.15
CA MET A 105 -10.14 -1.49 3.47
C MET A 105 -11.12 -1.10 4.58
N ASP A 106 -12.06 -0.20 4.32
CA ASP A 106 -12.99 0.34 5.31
C ASP A 106 -14.43 -0.21 5.19
N LYS A 107 -14.63 -1.35 4.49
CA LYS A 107 -15.91 -2.07 4.47
C LYS A 107 -16.41 -2.30 5.91
N GLU A 108 -17.59 -1.75 6.23
CA GLU A 108 -18.15 -1.78 7.60
C GLU A 108 -18.81 -3.12 7.95
N ASN A 109 -19.33 -3.85 6.96
CA ASN A 109 -20.12 -5.07 7.13
C ASN A 109 -19.41 -6.31 6.54
N GLY A 110 -18.18 -6.59 6.96
CA GLY A 110 -17.43 -7.79 6.53
C GLY A 110 -16.79 -8.52 7.69
N ASN A 111 -16.49 -9.81 7.54
CA ASN A 111 -15.93 -10.63 8.63
C ASN A 111 -14.39 -10.52 8.73
N LEU A 112 -13.74 -9.81 7.80
CA LEU A 112 -12.31 -9.52 7.84
C LEU A 112 -12.02 -8.29 8.69
N SER A 113 -11.24 -8.48 9.75
CA SER A 113 -10.71 -7.39 10.56
C SER A 113 -9.69 -6.55 9.77
N LYS A 114 -9.36 -5.35 10.26
CA LYS A 114 -8.27 -4.55 9.69
C LYS A 114 -6.93 -5.30 9.74
N ALA A 115 -6.67 -6.07 10.81
CA ALA A 115 -5.48 -6.90 10.90
C ALA A 115 -5.45 -7.98 9.80
N ASP A 116 -6.58 -8.64 9.55
CA ASP A 116 -6.68 -9.67 8.50
C ASP A 116 -6.32 -9.09 7.12
N LYS A 117 -6.93 -7.94 6.78
CA LYS A 117 -6.69 -7.26 5.49
C LYS A 117 -5.22 -6.87 5.34
N GLU A 118 -4.59 -6.30 6.37
CA GLU A 118 -3.16 -5.96 6.32
C GLU A 118 -2.27 -7.20 6.17
N LEU A 119 -2.62 -8.32 6.81
CA LEU A 119 -1.84 -9.56 6.71
C LEU A 119 -1.90 -10.17 5.30
N ILE A 120 -3.07 -10.13 4.66
CA ILE A 120 -3.26 -10.48 3.24
C ILE A 120 -2.34 -9.64 2.35
N ILE A 121 -2.31 -8.32 2.58
CA ILE A 121 -1.48 -7.40 1.80
C ILE A 121 0.01 -7.73 1.99
N VAL A 122 0.45 -8.01 3.22
CA VAL A 122 1.84 -8.39 3.51
C VAL A 122 2.23 -9.67 2.75
N ALA A 123 1.42 -10.73 2.86
CA ALA A 123 1.73 -12.01 2.23
C ALA A 123 1.82 -11.90 0.70
N THR A 124 0.82 -11.27 0.08
CA THR A 124 0.75 -11.13 -1.38
C THR A 124 1.83 -10.16 -1.90
N SER A 125 2.15 -9.12 -1.15
CA SER A 125 3.25 -8.20 -1.48
C SER A 125 4.62 -8.84 -1.32
N ALA A 126 4.80 -9.75 -0.36
CA ALA A 126 6.02 -10.52 -0.21
C ALA A 126 6.22 -11.49 -1.37
N ASN A 127 5.16 -12.20 -1.78
CA ASN A 127 5.17 -13.03 -2.99
C ASN A 127 5.53 -12.22 -4.25
N ASN A 128 5.02 -11.00 -4.35
CA ASN A 128 5.37 -10.06 -5.42
C ASN A 128 6.71 -9.35 -5.23
N LYS A 129 7.45 -9.59 -4.14
CA LYS A 129 8.72 -8.92 -3.82
C LYS A 129 8.59 -7.39 -3.89
N CYS A 130 7.55 -6.83 -3.26
CA CYS A 130 7.28 -5.38 -3.24
C CYS A 130 7.74 -4.74 -1.91
N PRO A 131 8.90 -4.05 -1.87
CA PRO A 131 9.45 -3.54 -0.62
C PRO A 131 8.59 -2.45 0.04
N TYR A 132 7.98 -1.56 -0.77
CA TYR A 132 7.09 -0.52 -0.27
C TYR A 132 5.91 -1.12 0.48
N CYS A 133 5.19 -2.03 -0.18
CA CYS A 133 3.96 -2.58 0.37
C CYS A 133 4.23 -3.49 1.57
N VAL A 134 5.26 -4.35 1.50
CA VAL A 134 5.66 -5.18 2.65
C VAL A 134 6.01 -4.32 3.87
N THR A 135 6.78 -3.24 3.67
CA THR A 135 7.20 -2.38 4.79
C THR A 135 6.03 -1.61 5.40
N ALA A 136 5.22 -0.95 4.56
CA ALA A 136 4.10 -0.13 5.01
C ALA A 136 2.99 -0.97 5.66
N HIS A 137 2.54 -2.02 4.99
CA HIS A 137 1.43 -2.85 5.48
C HIS A 137 1.87 -3.79 6.60
N GLY A 138 3.16 -4.17 6.67
CA GLY A 138 3.70 -4.83 7.85
C GLY A 138 3.61 -3.97 9.10
N ALA A 139 3.86 -2.65 8.97
CA ALA A 139 3.71 -1.71 10.08
C ALA A 139 2.24 -1.55 10.53
N LEU A 140 1.32 -1.43 9.57
CA LEU A 140 -0.11 -1.33 9.86
C LEU A 140 -0.65 -2.62 10.48
N HIS A 141 -0.24 -3.79 9.97
CA HIS A 141 -0.56 -5.08 10.57
C HIS A 141 -0.13 -5.14 12.03
N ARG A 142 1.11 -4.75 12.36
CA ARG A 142 1.58 -4.71 13.76
C ARG A 142 0.72 -3.81 14.64
N ILE A 143 0.28 -2.66 14.11
CA ILE A 143 -0.62 -1.73 14.83
C ILE A 143 -1.98 -2.38 15.10
N TYR A 144 -2.61 -3.01 14.12
CA TYR A 144 -3.97 -3.51 14.26
C TYR A 144 -4.02 -4.84 15.02
N SER A 145 -3.14 -5.78 14.69
CA SER A 145 -3.10 -7.12 15.32
C SER A 145 -2.50 -7.12 16.72
N LYS A 146 -1.69 -6.09 17.06
CA LYS A 146 -0.81 -6.06 18.24
C LYS A 146 0.25 -7.18 18.27
N LYS A 147 0.42 -7.93 17.17
CA LYS A 147 1.47 -8.96 17.01
C LYS A 147 2.71 -8.32 16.40
N LYS A 148 3.78 -8.18 17.18
CA LYS A 148 5.00 -7.45 16.78
C LYS A 148 5.79 -8.13 15.65
N THR A 149 5.74 -9.46 15.57
CA THR A 149 6.64 -10.25 14.70
C THR A 149 5.93 -10.93 13.54
N LEU A 150 4.60 -11.10 13.59
CA LEU A 150 3.88 -11.95 12.62
C LEU A 150 4.04 -11.46 11.17
N ALA A 151 4.00 -10.15 10.93
CA ALA A 151 4.19 -9.60 9.58
C ALA A 151 5.59 -9.93 9.02
N ASP A 152 6.62 -9.89 9.87
CA ASP A 152 8.00 -10.20 9.47
C ASP A 152 8.14 -11.70 9.17
N GLN A 153 7.51 -12.56 9.98
CA GLN A 153 7.47 -14.01 9.73
C GLN A 153 6.78 -14.34 8.40
N VAL A 154 5.59 -13.79 8.16
CA VAL A 154 4.84 -13.99 6.91
C VAL A 154 5.59 -13.47 5.69
N THR A 155 6.35 -12.38 5.84
CA THR A 155 7.16 -11.83 4.75
C THR A 155 8.28 -12.78 4.33
N ILE A 156 8.93 -13.45 5.29
CA ILE A 156 10.09 -14.31 5.03
C ILE A 156 9.67 -15.72 4.67
N ASN A 157 8.82 -16.34 5.49
CA ASN A 157 8.29 -17.66 5.25
C ASN A 157 6.94 -17.85 5.97
N PRO A 158 5.81 -17.72 5.25
CA PRO A 158 4.49 -17.91 5.84
C PRO A 158 4.25 -19.34 6.35
N GLU A 159 4.98 -20.35 5.86
CA GLU A 159 4.83 -21.74 6.33
C GLU A 159 5.29 -21.90 7.79
N LEU A 160 6.32 -21.16 8.19
CA LEU A 160 6.91 -21.19 9.53
C LEU A 160 6.42 -20.04 10.43
N ALA A 161 5.45 -19.24 9.95
CA ALA A 161 4.89 -18.15 10.73
C ALA A 161 3.91 -18.65 11.80
N ASP A 162 3.79 -17.90 12.89
CA ASP A 162 2.88 -18.16 14.03
C ASP A 162 1.42 -17.85 13.67
N LEU A 163 0.95 -18.43 12.55
CA LEU A 163 -0.40 -18.28 12.02
C LEU A 163 -1.35 -19.22 12.75
N SER A 164 -2.51 -18.69 13.12
CA SER A 164 -3.63 -19.55 13.50
C SER A 164 -4.11 -20.36 12.28
N PRO A 165 -4.83 -21.48 12.47
CA PRO A 165 -5.41 -22.21 11.34
C PRO A 165 -6.27 -21.33 10.43
N ARG A 166 -7.03 -20.39 11.01
CA ARG A 166 -7.82 -19.40 10.28
C ARG A 166 -6.95 -18.47 9.44
N ASP A 167 -5.91 -17.88 10.04
CA ASP A 167 -5.03 -16.95 9.34
C ASP A 167 -4.28 -17.66 8.20
N ARG A 168 -3.86 -18.91 8.42
CA ARG A 168 -3.20 -19.74 7.40
C ARG A 168 -4.11 -19.98 6.20
N ALA A 169 -5.33 -20.44 6.41
CA ALA A 169 -6.28 -20.68 5.31
C ALA A 169 -6.59 -19.40 4.52
N MET A 170 -6.77 -18.29 5.22
CA MET A 170 -6.95 -16.97 4.60
C MET A 170 -5.77 -16.59 3.70
N LEU A 171 -4.53 -16.76 4.18
CA LEU A 171 -3.34 -16.43 3.41
C LEU A 171 -3.08 -17.39 2.25
N GLU A 172 -3.34 -18.69 2.42
CA GLU A 172 -3.23 -19.67 1.34
C GLU A 172 -4.17 -19.32 0.18
N PHE A 173 -5.41 -18.95 0.47
CA PHE A 173 -6.35 -18.48 -0.54
C PHE A 173 -5.88 -17.18 -1.21
N ALA A 174 -5.44 -16.19 -0.43
CA ALA A 174 -4.93 -14.93 -0.97
C ALA A 174 -3.71 -15.15 -1.88
N LEU A 175 -2.79 -16.04 -1.50
CA LEU A 175 -1.62 -16.38 -2.31
C LEU A 175 -2.00 -17.14 -3.58
N ALA A 176 -3.06 -17.97 -3.55
CA ALA A 176 -3.60 -18.58 -4.75
C ALA A 176 -4.15 -17.52 -5.71
N VAL A 177 -4.94 -16.55 -5.22
CA VAL A 177 -5.46 -15.42 -6.03
C VAL A 177 -4.34 -14.52 -6.57
N ALA A 178 -3.23 -14.37 -5.85
CA ALA A 178 -2.11 -13.54 -6.28
C ALA A 178 -1.32 -14.13 -7.46
N LYS A 179 -1.38 -15.45 -7.65
CA LYS A 179 -0.73 -16.15 -8.76
C LYS A 179 -1.59 -16.05 -10.02
N PRO A 180 -1.00 -16.12 -11.23
CA PRO A 180 -1.76 -16.15 -12.48
C PRO A 180 -2.44 -17.51 -12.75
N GLU A 181 -2.71 -18.30 -11.70
CA GLU A 181 -3.31 -19.64 -11.79
C GLU A 181 -4.84 -19.57 -11.65
N ASN A 182 -5.53 -20.62 -12.09
CA ASN A 182 -6.98 -20.70 -11.97
C ASN A 182 -7.40 -20.87 -10.50
N ILE A 183 -8.43 -20.12 -10.09
CA ILE A 183 -9.09 -20.37 -8.81
C ILE A 183 -10.13 -21.49 -8.99
N THR A 184 -9.97 -22.55 -8.20
CA THR A 184 -10.82 -23.74 -8.21
C THR A 184 -11.66 -23.85 -6.95
N GLU A 185 -12.71 -24.69 -6.96
CA GLU A 185 -13.57 -24.92 -5.79
C GLU A 185 -12.82 -25.47 -4.56
N GLU A 186 -11.70 -26.17 -4.74
CA GLU A 186 -10.85 -26.60 -3.62
C GLU A 186 -10.41 -25.40 -2.75
N HIS A 187 -10.04 -24.27 -3.35
CA HIS A 187 -9.63 -23.08 -2.61
C HIS A 187 -10.76 -22.54 -1.73
N PHE A 188 -11.99 -22.54 -2.23
CA PHE A 188 -13.15 -22.11 -1.46
C PHE A 188 -13.52 -23.12 -0.36
N SER A 189 -13.47 -24.41 -0.65
CA SER A 189 -13.71 -25.46 0.34
C SER A 189 -12.74 -25.37 1.53
N GLN A 190 -11.48 -25.00 1.29
CA GLN A 190 -10.52 -24.76 2.37
C GLN A 190 -10.92 -23.56 3.25
N LEU A 191 -11.38 -22.44 2.66
CA LEU A 191 -11.87 -21.29 3.42
C LEU A 191 -13.09 -21.64 4.29
N GLU A 192 -14.06 -22.37 3.72
CA GLU A 192 -15.31 -22.73 4.39
C GLU A 192 -15.09 -23.61 5.62
N LYS A 193 -14.09 -24.51 5.59
CA LYS A 193 -13.67 -25.31 6.75
C LYS A 193 -13.23 -24.46 7.94
N HIS A 194 -12.86 -23.21 7.71
CA HIS A 194 -12.41 -22.26 8.73
C HIS A 194 -13.41 -21.15 9.03
N GLY A 195 -14.67 -21.31 8.58
CA GLY A 195 -15.77 -20.41 8.94
C GLY A 195 -15.88 -19.14 8.10
N PHE A 196 -15.19 -19.08 6.95
CA PHE A 196 -15.37 -18.03 5.95
C PHE A 196 -16.47 -18.40 4.97
N ASP A 197 -17.23 -17.41 4.50
CA ASP A 197 -18.22 -17.59 3.45
C ASP A 197 -17.73 -17.10 2.07
N ARG A 198 -18.59 -17.17 1.05
CA ARG A 198 -18.25 -16.74 -0.32
C ARG A 198 -18.08 -15.23 -0.44
N GLU A 199 -18.72 -14.43 0.42
CA GLU A 199 -18.54 -12.98 0.44
C GLU A 199 -17.19 -12.61 1.05
N ASP A 200 -16.75 -13.34 2.07
CA ASP A 200 -15.39 -13.22 2.60
C ASP A 200 -14.35 -13.60 1.53
N ALA A 201 -14.58 -14.69 0.78
CA ALA A 201 -13.69 -15.07 -0.32
C ALA A 201 -13.59 -13.98 -1.41
N TRP A 202 -14.70 -13.32 -1.74
CA TRP A 202 -14.71 -12.16 -2.63
C TRP A 202 -13.86 -11.01 -2.08
N ASP A 203 -14.05 -10.65 -0.82
CA ASP A 203 -13.27 -9.58 -0.18
C ASP A 203 -11.76 -9.90 -0.20
N ILE A 204 -11.36 -11.14 0.11
CA ILE A 204 -9.96 -11.60 0.05
C ILE A 204 -9.42 -11.46 -1.38
N ALA A 205 -10.20 -11.86 -2.38
CA ALA A 205 -9.80 -11.81 -3.78
C ALA A 205 -9.62 -10.36 -4.27
N MET A 206 -10.55 -9.46 -3.96
CA MET A 206 -10.49 -8.06 -4.40
C MET A 206 -9.36 -7.29 -3.71
N VAL A 207 -9.10 -7.53 -2.43
CA VAL A 207 -7.92 -6.99 -1.73
C VAL A 207 -6.65 -7.48 -2.44
N THR A 208 -6.55 -8.78 -2.70
CA THR A 208 -5.37 -9.37 -3.36
C THR A 208 -5.14 -8.79 -4.75
N ALA A 209 -6.18 -8.71 -5.59
CA ALA A 209 -6.08 -8.20 -6.95
C ALA A 209 -5.67 -6.71 -6.98
N PHE A 210 -6.28 -5.89 -6.12
CA PHE A 210 -5.92 -4.48 -6.01
C PHE A 210 -4.47 -4.29 -5.59
N PHE A 211 -3.98 -5.07 -4.61
CA PHE A 211 -2.60 -4.96 -4.18
C PHE A 211 -1.61 -5.57 -5.17
N ALA A 212 -2.01 -6.56 -5.96
CA ALA A 212 -1.22 -7.01 -7.09
C ALA A 212 -1.06 -5.89 -8.15
N MET A 213 -2.08 -5.05 -8.37
CA MET A 213 -1.95 -3.83 -9.16
C MET A 213 -1.06 -2.80 -8.45
N ALA A 214 -1.30 -2.51 -7.18
CA ALA A 214 -0.52 -1.53 -6.41
C ALA A 214 0.97 -1.89 -6.32
N ASN A 215 1.30 -3.18 -6.19
CA ASN A 215 2.67 -3.68 -6.21
C ASN A 215 3.34 -3.39 -7.56
N ARG A 216 2.65 -3.65 -8.68
CA ARG A 216 3.15 -3.35 -10.02
C ARG A 216 3.38 -1.84 -10.21
N ILE A 217 2.49 -1.00 -9.68
CA ILE A 217 2.68 0.46 -9.67
C ILE A 217 3.92 0.84 -8.84
N ALA A 218 4.05 0.31 -7.62
CA ALA A 218 5.18 0.60 -6.75
C ALA A 218 6.53 0.20 -7.38
N HIS A 219 6.58 -0.95 -8.06
CA HIS A 219 7.75 -1.38 -8.83
C HIS A 219 8.04 -0.43 -10.00
N LEU A 220 7.02 -0.13 -10.81
CA LEU A 220 7.14 0.80 -11.94
C LEU A 220 7.72 2.15 -11.50
N THR A 221 7.28 2.66 -10.36
CA THR A 221 7.69 3.97 -9.87
C THR A 221 8.94 3.94 -8.98
N ASP A 222 9.54 2.79 -8.68
CA ASP A 222 10.57 2.65 -7.61
C ASP A 222 10.14 3.34 -6.30
N MET A 223 8.89 3.08 -5.88
CA MET A 223 8.28 3.78 -4.75
C MET A 223 9.03 3.43 -3.45
N ARG A 224 9.53 4.45 -2.75
CA ARG A 224 10.23 4.25 -1.47
C ARG A 224 9.32 4.35 -0.26
N PRO A 225 9.32 3.38 0.66
CA PRO A 225 8.59 3.50 1.91
C PRO A 225 9.21 4.62 2.76
N ASN A 226 8.36 5.30 3.52
CA ASN A 226 8.80 6.27 4.52
C ASN A 226 9.61 5.60 5.64
N GLU A 227 10.57 6.32 6.24
CA GLU A 227 11.40 5.80 7.33
C GLU A 227 10.59 5.42 8.57
N GLU A 228 9.51 6.16 8.84
CA GLU A 228 8.60 5.92 9.95
C GLU A 228 8.00 4.51 9.92
N PHE A 229 7.71 3.96 8.73
CA PHE A 229 7.15 2.61 8.61
C PHE A 229 8.09 1.51 9.15
N TYR A 230 9.40 1.72 9.14
CA TYR A 230 10.36 0.72 9.60
C TYR A 230 10.28 0.50 11.12
N THR A 231 9.95 1.53 11.89
CA THR A 231 9.88 1.46 13.36
C THR A 231 8.43 1.38 13.87
N LEU A 232 7.47 1.88 13.09
CA LEU A 232 6.07 1.94 13.45
C LEU A 232 5.52 0.54 13.81
N GLY A 233 4.88 0.46 14.98
CA GLY A 233 4.27 -0.76 15.52
C GLY A 233 5.25 -1.79 16.12
N ARG A 234 6.57 -1.55 16.12
CA ARG A 234 7.54 -2.50 16.73
C ARG A 234 7.62 -2.40 18.26
N LEU A 235 7.51 -1.19 18.80
CA LEU A 235 7.50 -0.94 20.24
C LEU A 235 6.08 -0.60 20.74
N PRO A 236 5.71 -0.99 21.98
CA PRO A 236 4.49 -0.51 22.61
C PRO A 236 4.52 1.03 22.65
N LYS A 237 3.38 1.68 22.39
CA LYS A 237 3.28 3.13 22.50
C LYS A 237 3.54 3.51 23.96
N GLU A 238 4.56 4.32 24.24
CA GLU A 238 4.76 4.86 25.59
C GLU A 238 3.50 5.64 25.97
N LYS A 239 2.97 5.38 27.17
CA LYS A 239 1.87 6.19 27.70
C LYS A 239 2.39 7.61 27.82
N SER A 240 1.79 8.54 27.08
CA SER A 240 2.03 9.96 27.33
C SER A 240 1.74 10.21 28.80
N LYS A 241 2.74 10.71 29.55
CA LYS A 241 2.50 11.27 30.88
C LYS A 241 1.54 12.44 30.67
N GLU A 242 0.24 12.21 30.85
CA GLU A 242 -0.73 13.29 30.97
C GLU A 242 -0.24 14.16 32.14
N SER A 243 0.14 15.39 31.81
CA SER A 243 0.31 16.45 32.79
C SER A 243 -1.03 16.62 33.50
N LYS A 244 -1.04 16.33 34.80
CA LYS A 244 -2.13 16.66 35.72
C LYS A 244 -2.47 18.14 35.65
#